data_AF-A0A8T6I0W3-F1
#
_entry.id   AF-A0A8T6I0W3-F1
#
_cell.length_a   1.000
_cell.length_b   1.000
_cell.length_c   1.000
_cell.angle_alpha   90.00
_cell.angle_beta   90.00
_cell.angle_gamma   90.00
#
_symmetry.space_group_name_H-M   'P 1'
#
loop_
_entity.id
_entity.type
_entity.pdbx_description
1 polymer ?
#
loop_
_entity_poly.entity_id
_entity_poly.type
_entity_poly.pdbx_seq_one_letter_code
_entity_poly.pdbx_strand_id
1 'polypeptide(L)'
;MCRVMQLERHQGGSAMTTPTSKEREWFTIFRTDEGNRWLYDEVVSGRLRQGWGAPGLGLRSDNGAAVDKRDWEAAYREQTDWGEPSPMRFAILSRMLELDDGDIVAMPKMPAWDRFTVARVSGRYKFETGRGIQDFRHVVPVYPESVRTFAHRANEHAFLVSALFARANHRPAVSFCVGAEQVKAARRLLEIPGSVAEKPQESLVAAAMDDAFRAAAELFAKTVAGWNGTLFENAVRQRFIDQGYEVKETYRRYDGEGSDMDMVVSPPPSRHGPFLPAEIAVQVKWKQGIDKGDARAVAQIKRWAEWQGSTATKYVISSASGFTEAAREEAAANGVELIGGLQTMCFLLGLADRYRADWEKPS
;
A
#
# COMPACT_ATOMS: atom_id res chain seq x y z
N MET A 1 44.87 -3.51 -51.82
CA MET A 1 44.81 -4.42 -50.65
C MET A 1 44.35 -3.61 -49.45
N CYS A 2 43.04 -3.48 -49.23
CA CYS A 2 42.49 -2.86 -48.03
C CYS A 2 41.17 -3.57 -47.70
N ARG A 3 41.14 -4.23 -46.55
CA ARG A 3 40.14 -5.21 -46.11
C ARG A 3 39.10 -4.46 -45.31
N VAL A 4 37.90 -4.27 -45.88
CA VAL A 4 36.74 -3.72 -45.17
C VAL A 4 36.04 -4.88 -44.45
N MET A 5 35.98 -4.82 -43.12
CA MET A 5 35.22 -5.77 -42.30
C MET A 5 33.72 -5.49 -42.44
N GLN A 6 32.97 -6.56 -42.71
CA GLN A 6 31.53 -6.65 -42.54
C GLN A 6 31.15 -6.58 -41.06
N LEU A 7 30.09 -5.85 -40.75
CA LEU A 7 29.33 -5.98 -39.51
C LEU A 7 27.85 -6.00 -39.88
N GLU A 8 27.30 -7.20 -39.88
CA GLU A 8 25.89 -7.51 -40.05
C GLU A 8 25.11 -6.93 -38.86
N ARG A 9 24.05 -6.15 -39.14
CA ARG A 9 23.05 -5.79 -38.13
C ARG A 9 21.84 -6.71 -38.30
N HIS A 10 21.74 -7.66 -37.38
CA HIS A 10 20.54 -8.44 -37.12
C HIS A 10 19.43 -7.56 -36.54
N GLN A 11 18.21 -7.90 -36.94
CA GLN A 11 16.95 -7.41 -36.42
C GLN A 11 16.79 -7.78 -34.95
N GLY A 12 16.35 -6.83 -34.13
CA GLY A 12 15.87 -7.04 -32.77
C GLY A 12 14.63 -6.19 -32.57
N GLY A 13 13.49 -6.84 -32.36
CA GLY A 13 12.19 -6.21 -32.22
C GLY A 13 11.95 -5.55 -30.86
N SER A 14 10.90 -4.72 -30.88
CA SER A 14 9.98 -4.45 -29.78
C SER A 14 10.55 -3.94 -28.45
N ALA A 15 10.54 -2.61 -28.31
CA ALA A 15 10.06 -1.99 -27.09
C ALA A 15 9.17 -0.81 -27.49
N MET A 16 7.85 -0.97 -27.37
CA MET A 16 6.93 0.16 -27.27
C MET A 16 7.29 0.91 -25.99
N THR A 17 8.15 1.92 -26.10
CA THR A 17 8.25 2.95 -25.08
C THR A 17 7.00 3.82 -25.20
N THR A 18 5.99 3.50 -24.40
CA THR A 18 4.84 4.37 -24.16
C THR A 18 5.36 5.75 -23.76
N PRO A 19 4.87 6.86 -24.33
CA PRO A 19 5.25 8.19 -23.87
C PRO A 19 4.82 8.31 -22.41
N THR A 20 5.77 8.61 -21.52
CA THR A 20 5.49 8.97 -20.13
C THR A 20 4.65 10.24 -20.14
N SER A 21 3.32 10.10 -20.06
CA SER A 21 2.45 11.21 -19.74
C SER A 21 2.87 11.74 -18.37
N LYS A 22 3.05 13.07 -18.25
CA LYS A 22 3.34 13.68 -16.96
C LYS A 22 2.27 13.21 -15.98
N GLU A 23 2.69 12.55 -14.90
CA GLU A 23 1.77 12.09 -13.88
C GLU A 23 0.90 13.26 -13.40
N ARG A 24 -0.42 13.17 -13.61
CA ARG A 24 -1.32 14.23 -13.16
C ARG A 24 -1.33 14.29 -11.63
N GLU A 25 -1.34 15.51 -11.11
CA GLU A 25 -1.55 15.81 -9.69
C GLU A 25 -3.05 15.78 -9.30
N TRP A 26 -3.88 15.19 -10.15
CA TRP A 26 -5.32 15.06 -9.95
C TRP A 26 -5.88 13.77 -10.52
N PHE A 27 -7.05 13.40 -10.02
CA PHE A 27 -7.94 12.42 -10.65
C PHE A 27 -9.35 13.00 -10.74
N THR A 28 -10.21 12.37 -11.54
CA THR A 28 -11.56 12.86 -11.80
C THR A 28 -12.58 12.03 -11.05
N ILE A 29 -13.46 12.68 -10.29
CA ILE A 29 -14.71 12.07 -9.86
C ILE A 29 -15.74 12.28 -10.96
N PHE A 30 -16.29 11.18 -11.46
CA PHE A 30 -17.22 11.12 -12.58
C PHE A 30 -18.53 10.46 -12.13
N ARG A 31 -19.50 11.29 -11.75
CA ARG A 31 -20.86 10.87 -11.36
C ARG A 31 -21.69 10.63 -12.61
N THR A 32 -22.33 9.49 -12.66
CA THR A 32 -23.25 9.08 -13.71
C THR A 32 -24.64 8.89 -13.09
N ASP A 33 -25.63 8.61 -13.92
CA ASP A 33 -26.98 8.26 -13.47
C ASP A 33 -26.95 6.97 -12.63
N GLU A 34 -27.22 7.10 -11.34
CA GLU A 34 -27.01 6.03 -10.35
C GLU A 34 -28.02 4.89 -10.49
N GLY A 35 -27.59 3.67 -10.19
CA GLY A 35 -28.44 2.47 -10.28
C GLY A 35 -28.70 1.99 -11.71
N ASN A 36 -28.18 2.68 -12.72
CA ASN A 36 -28.40 2.31 -14.11
C ASN A 36 -27.40 1.25 -14.58
N ARG A 37 -27.83 -0.03 -14.53
CA ARG A 37 -26.92 -1.17 -14.76
C ARG A 37 -26.20 -1.12 -16.11
N TRP A 38 -26.89 -0.70 -17.16
CA TRP A 38 -26.30 -0.67 -18.51
C TRP A 38 -25.14 0.34 -18.61
N LEU A 39 -25.13 1.42 -17.81
CA LEU A 39 -23.99 2.36 -17.77
C LEU A 39 -22.74 1.69 -17.21
N TYR A 40 -22.89 0.81 -16.22
CA TYR A 40 -21.76 0.02 -15.74
C TYR A 40 -21.27 -0.97 -16.78
N ASP A 41 -22.17 -1.65 -17.48
CA ASP A 41 -21.80 -2.60 -18.54
C ASP A 41 -21.08 -1.88 -19.71
N GLU A 42 -21.45 -0.63 -20.01
CA GLU A 42 -20.71 0.24 -20.94
C GLU A 42 -19.30 0.57 -20.43
N VAL A 43 -19.13 0.90 -19.14
CA VAL A 43 -17.81 1.15 -18.53
C VAL A 43 -16.92 -0.09 -18.62
N VAL A 44 -17.45 -1.26 -18.28
CA VAL A 44 -16.76 -2.55 -18.42
C VAL A 44 -16.39 -2.82 -19.89
N SER A 45 -17.18 -2.32 -20.83
CA SER A 45 -16.92 -2.38 -22.27
C SER A 45 -16.04 -1.24 -22.81
N GLY A 46 -15.49 -0.40 -21.94
CA GLY A 46 -14.56 0.67 -22.28
C GLY A 46 -15.19 2.04 -22.58
N ARG A 47 -16.47 2.24 -22.25
CA ARG A 47 -17.23 3.48 -22.54
C ARG A 47 -17.82 4.08 -21.26
N LEU A 48 -17.18 5.10 -20.70
CA LEU A 48 -17.75 5.90 -19.61
C LEU A 48 -18.65 6.99 -20.19
N ARG A 49 -19.96 6.85 -20.01
CA ARG A 49 -20.95 7.78 -20.55
C ARG A 49 -21.41 8.83 -19.55
N GLN A 50 -21.76 10.02 -20.06
CA GLN A 50 -22.44 11.07 -19.32
C GLN A 50 -23.69 11.54 -20.06
N GLY A 51 -24.71 11.93 -19.28
CA GLY A 51 -25.95 12.52 -19.78
C GLY A 51 -25.76 13.92 -20.38
N TRP A 52 -26.87 14.53 -20.77
CA TRP A 52 -27.03 15.81 -21.46
C TRP A 52 -26.56 15.87 -22.91
N GLY A 53 -26.60 14.74 -23.61
CA GLY A 53 -26.15 14.59 -24.98
C GLY A 53 -27.29 14.33 -25.96
N ALA A 54 -27.70 15.34 -26.72
CA ALA A 54 -28.61 15.26 -27.86
C ALA A 54 -27.85 15.53 -29.19
N PRO A 55 -28.40 15.20 -30.37
CA PRO A 55 -27.76 15.57 -31.65
C PRO A 55 -27.32 17.05 -31.64
N GLY A 56 -26.10 17.34 -32.06
CA GLY A 56 -25.55 18.71 -32.02
C GLY A 56 -24.95 19.16 -30.68
N LEU A 57 -25.13 18.42 -29.58
CA LEU A 57 -24.58 18.79 -28.26
C LEU A 57 -23.17 18.26 -27.98
N GLY A 58 -22.44 17.86 -29.01
CA GLY A 58 -21.04 17.48 -28.88
C GLY A 58 -20.18 18.64 -28.40
N LEU A 59 -19.18 18.36 -27.55
CA LEU A 59 -18.23 19.36 -27.06
C LEU A 59 -17.08 19.64 -28.05
N ARG A 60 -17.04 18.90 -29.16
CA ARG A 60 -16.11 19.13 -30.27
C ARG A 60 -16.88 19.26 -31.57
N SER A 61 -16.48 20.21 -32.41
CA SER A 61 -16.95 20.34 -33.78
C SER A 61 -16.31 19.28 -34.69
N ASP A 62 -16.79 19.16 -35.93
CA ASP A 62 -16.32 18.16 -36.91
C ASP A 62 -14.82 18.28 -37.24
N ASN A 63 -14.25 19.48 -37.12
CA ASN A 63 -12.82 19.74 -37.26
C ASN A 63 -11.98 19.41 -36.00
N GLY A 64 -12.63 18.88 -34.94
CA GLY A 64 -11.99 18.51 -33.68
C GLY A 64 -11.76 19.66 -32.69
N ALA A 65 -12.08 20.91 -33.03
CA ALA A 65 -11.98 22.04 -32.11
C ALA A 65 -13.04 21.96 -31.00
N ALA A 66 -12.78 22.56 -29.85
CA ALA A 66 -13.79 22.68 -28.80
C ALA A 66 -14.91 23.64 -29.25
N VAL A 67 -16.16 23.27 -29.01
CA VAL A 67 -17.32 24.10 -29.34
C VAL A 67 -17.40 25.30 -28.39
N ASP A 68 -17.76 26.48 -28.90
CA ASP A 68 -18.00 27.66 -28.07
C ASP A 68 -19.24 27.44 -27.20
N LYS A 69 -19.19 27.97 -25.97
CA LYS A 69 -20.30 27.84 -25.03
C LYS A 69 -21.62 28.36 -25.60
N ARG A 70 -21.61 29.49 -26.30
CA ARG A 70 -22.84 30.10 -26.85
C ARG A 70 -23.44 29.24 -27.94
N ASP A 71 -22.60 28.66 -28.79
CA ASP A 71 -23.04 27.76 -29.86
C ASP A 71 -23.64 26.48 -29.28
N TRP A 72 -23.01 25.93 -28.23
CA TRP A 72 -23.56 24.79 -27.51
C TRP A 72 -24.90 25.11 -26.83
N GLU A 73 -25.03 26.27 -26.19
CA GLU A 73 -26.28 26.73 -25.56
C GLU A 73 -27.40 26.96 -26.60
N ALA A 74 -27.06 27.47 -27.79
CA ALA A 74 -28.01 27.62 -28.89
C ALA A 74 -28.49 26.25 -29.40
N ALA A 75 -27.56 25.32 -29.65
CA ALA A 75 -27.90 23.96 -30.04
C ALA A 75 -28.75 23.26 -28.97
N TYR A 76 -28.48 23.50 -27.68
CA TYR A 76 -29.27 22.95 -26.58
C TYR A 76 -30.73 23.37 -26.64
N ARG A 77 -30.99 24.67 -26.89
CA ARG A 77 -32.36 25.20 -27.02
C ARG A 77 -33.09 24.67 -28.25
N GLU A 78 -32.36 24.43 -29.34
CA GLU A 78 -32.95 23.94 -30.59
C GLU A 78 -33.22 22.43 -30.57
N GLN A 79 -32.32 21.65 -29.95
CA GLN A 79 -32.29 20.19 -30.08
C GLN A 79 -32.93 19.45 -28.90
N THR A 80 -33.34 20.16 -27.84
CA THR A 80 -33.91 19.55 -26.63
C THR A 80 -35.13 20.32 -26.12
N ASP A 81 -36.01 19.62 -25.41
CA ASP A 81 -37.16 20.18 -24.68
C ASP A 81 -36.88 20.32 -23.17
N TRP A 82 -35.61 20.21 -22.77
CA TRP A 82 -35.15 20.14 -21.37
C TRP A 82 -35.08 21.51 -20.65
N GLY A 83 -35.81 22.50 -21.16
CA GLY A 83 -35.82 23.88 -20.67
C GLY A 83 -34.58 24.69 -21.07
N GLU A 84 -34.31 25.77 -20.35
CA GLU A 84 -33.14 26.62 -20.63
C GLU A 84 -31.82 25.91 -20.32
N PRO A 85 -30.77 26.08 -21.17
CA PRO A 85 -29.45 25.57 -20.88
C PRO A 85 -28.90 26.24 -19.61
N SER A 86 -28.55 25.43 -18.62
CA SER A 86 -27.83 25.94 -17.45
C SER A 86 -26.35 26.16 -17.83
N PRO A 87 -25.79 27.36 -17.59
CA PRO A 87 -24.34 27.61 -17.75
C PRO A 87 -23.45 26.60 -17.03
N MET A 88 -23.98 25.98 -15.96
CA MET A 88 -23.28 24.97 -15.18
C MET A 88 -23.15 23.65 -15.95
N ARG A 89 -24.13 23.26 -16.77
CA ARG A 89 -24.10 22.00 -17.55
C ARG A 89 -22.92 21.99 -18.53
N PHE A 90 -22.79 23.05 -19.33
CA PHE A 90 -21.65 23.17 -20.25
C PHE A 90 -20.32 23.11 -19.50
N ALA A 91 -20.18 23.86 -18.40
CA ALA A 91 -18.95 23.86 -17.61
C ALA A 91 -18.62 22.50 -17.00
N ILE A 92 -19.62 21.69 -16.64
CA ILE A 92 -19.43 20.32 -16.16
C ILE A 92 -18.90 19.44 -17.28
N LEU A 93 -19.60 19.43 -18.42
CA LEU A 93 -19.30 18.57 -19.56
C LEU A 93 -17.94 18.94 -20.18
N SER A 94 -17.62 20.23 -20.31
CA SER A 94 -16.37 20.70 -20.93
C SER A 94 -15.12 20.17 -20.24
N ARG A 95 -15.18 19.83 -18.94
CA ARG A 95 -14.06 19.19 -18.21
C ARG A 95 -13.66 17.84 -18.80
N MET A 96 -14.58 17.15 -19.47
CA MET A 96 -14.29 15.89 -20.17
C MET A 96 -13.28 16.09 -21.30
N LEU A 97 -13.15 17.31 -21.85
CA LEU A 97 -12.16 17.64 -22.88
C LEU A 97 -10.72 17.67 -22.36
N GLU A 98 -10.54 17.80 -21.05
CA GLU A 98 -9.23 17.85 -20.40
C GLU A 98 -8.67 16.45 -20.10
N LEU A 99 -9.52 15.41 -20.17
CA LEU A 99 -9.14 14.02 -19.98
C LEU A 99 -8.41 13.49 -21.20
N ASP A 100 -7.28 12.83 -20.95
CA ASP A 100 -6.46 12.17 -21.97
C ASP A 100 -6.06 10.76 -21.52
N ASP A 101 -5.42 10.02 -22.43
CA ASP A 101 -4.90 8.69 -22.16
C ASP A 101 -4.04 8.64 -20.88
N GLY A 102 -4.34 7.66 -20.03
CA GLY A 102 -3.64 7.44 -18.76
C GLY A 102 -4.25 8.14 -17.54
N ASP A 103 -5.15 9.12 -17.71
CA ASP A 103 -5.82 9.80 -16.59
C ASP A 103 -6.71 8.84 -15.78
N ILE A 104 -7.02 9.20 -14.53
CA ILE A 104 -7.78 8.34 -13.61
C ILE A 104 -9.18 8.90 -13.38
N VAL A 105 -10.19 8.04 -13.47
CA VAL A 105 -11.59 8.35 -13.16
C VAL A 105 -12.10 7.46 -12.02
N ALA A 106 -12.85 8.06 -11.10
CA ALA A 106 -13.55 7.39 -10.01
C ALA A 106 -15.07 7.67 -10.12
N MET A 107 -15.86 6.61 -10.21
CA MET A 107 -17.30 6.61 -10.45
C MET A 107 -18.02 6.15 -9.19
N PRO A 108 -18.55 7.08 -8.37
CA PRO A 108 -19.30 6.73 -7.17
C PRO A 108 -20.63 6.05 -7.54
N LYS A 109 -21.17 5.26 -6.61
CA LYS A 109 -22.46 4.57 -6.74
C LYS A 109 -22.57 3.69 -7.99
N MET A 110 -21.45 3.11 -8.41
CA MET A 110 -21.33 2.30 -9.63
C MET A 110 -20.52 1.03 -9.31
N PRO A 111 -21.10 -0.17 -9.46
CA PRO A 111 -22.41 -0.49 -10.04
C PRO A 111 -23.61 -0.34 -9.08
N ALA A 112 -23.38 -0.09 -7.80
CA ALA A 112 -24.41 -0.04 -6.77
C ALA A 112 -24.13 1.09 -5.76
N TRP A 113 -25.14 1.49 -4.97
CA TRP A 113 -25.10 2.65 -4.07
C TRP A 113 -24.01 2.57 -2.99
N ASP A 114 -23.65 1.35 -2.58
CA ASP A 114 -22.65 1.00 -1.56
C ASP A 114 -21.22 0.87 -2.12
N ARG A 115 -21.04 1.11 -3.42
CA ARG A 115 -19.82 0.82 -4.17
C ARG A 115 -19.41 1.96 -5.06
N PHE A 116 -18.15 1.92 -5.50
CA PHE A 116 -17.64 2.77 -6.54
C PHE A 116 -16.68 2.00 -7.44
N THR A 117 -16.47 2.54 -8.63
CA THR A 117 -15.57 1.97 -9.63
C THR A 117 -14.46 2.96 -9.92
N VAL A 118 -13.24 2.48 -10.14
CA VAL A 118 -12.13 3.26 -10.68
C VAL A 118 -11.72 2.66 -12.01
N ALA A 119 -11.25 3.51 -12.93
CA ALA A 119 -10.72 3.08 -14.22
C ALA A 119 -9.66 4.08 -14.72
N ARG A 120 -8.83 3.62 -15.65
CA ARG A 120 -7.89 4.44 -16.41
C ARG A 120 -8.52 4.84 -17.74
N VAL A 121 -8.43 6.12 -18.08
CA VAL A 121 -8.86 6.67 -19.36
C VAL A 121 -7.94 6.13 -20.46
N SER A 122 -8.52 5.73 -21.59
CA SER A 122 -7.80 5.15 -22.73
C SER A 122 -7.73 6.07 -23.95
N GLY A 123 -8.17 7.31 -23.81
CA GLY A 123 -8.13 8.31 -24.86
C GLY A 123 -9.05 9.49 -24.59
N ARG A 124 -9.11 10.40 -25.58
CA ARG A 124 -9.84 11.65 -25.47
C ARG A 124 -11.34 11.47 -25.59
N TYR A 125 -12.07 12.44 -25.04
CA TYR A 125 -13.52 12.61 -25.18
C TYR A 125 -14.01 12.39 -26.62
N LYS A 126 -15.14 11.69 -26.75
CA LYS A 126 -15.88 11.48 -28.00
C LYS A 126 -17.36 11.78 -27.79
N PHE A 127 -18.04 12.11 -28.87
CA PHE A 127 -19.49 12.21 -28.91
C PHE A 127 -20.04 11.13 -29.84
N GLU A 128 -20.90 10.26 -29.33
CA GLU A 128 -21.44 9.14 -30.10
C GLU A 128 -22.90 9.40 -30.48
N THR A 129 -23.22 9.26 -31.77
CA THR A 129 -24.58 9.38 -32.29
C THR A 129 -25.07 7.99 -32.71
N GLY A 130 -26.09 7.47 -32.03
CA GLY A 130 -26.66 6.14 -32.29
C GLY A 130 -28.12 6.04 -31.84
N ARG A 131 -28.88 5.08 -32.40
CA ARG A 131 -30.26 4.81 -32.00
C ARG A 131 -30.26 4.10 -30.63
N GLY A 132 -31.05 4.59 -29.68
CA GLY A 132 -31.34 3.90 -28.41
C GLY A 132 -30.75 4.52 -27.13
N ILE A 133 -29.86 5.52 -27.23
CA ILE A 133 -29.25 6.19 -26.08
C ILE A 133 -29.58 7.69 -26.16
N GLN A 134 -30.74 8.09 -25.65
CA GLN A 134 -31.26 9.43 -25.93
C GLN A 134 -30.40 10.54 -25.35
N ASP A 135 -29.93 10.39 -24.10
CA ASP A 135 -29.22 11.45 -23.35
C ASP A 135 -27.72 11.17 -23.12
N PHE A 136 -27.24 9.94 -23.25
CA PHE A 136 -25.89 9.54 -22.81
C PHE A 136 -24.87 9.45 -23.97
N ARG A 137 -24.76 10.53 -24.73
CA ARG A 137 -23.90 10.59 -25.93
C ARG A 137 -22.47 11.08 -25.68
N HIS A 138 -22.21 11.66 -24.52
CA HIS A 138 -20.88 12.08 -24.10
C HIS A 138 -20.09 10.87 -23.60
N VAL A 139 -18.96 10.57 -24.23
CA VAL A 139 -18.16 9.37 -23.92
C VAL A 139 -16.72 9.74 -23.60
N VAL A 140 -16.23 9.21 -22.49
CA VAL A 140 -14.79 9.13 -22.18
C VAL A 140 -14.40 7.65 -22.31
N PRO A 141 -13.50 7.29 -23.24
CA PRO A 141 -13.06 5.91 -23.37
C PRO A 141 -12.16 5.53 -22.18
N VAL A 142 -12.34 4.32 -21.67
CA VAL A 142 -11.54 3.76 -20.56
C VAL A 142 -11.00 2.39 -20.93
N TYR A 143 -9.89 2.00 -20.32
CA TYR A 143 -9.30 0.66 -20.47
C TYR A 143 -10.17 -0.38 -19.74
N PRO A 144 -10.86 -1.31 -20.42
CA PRO A 144 -11.69 -2.34 -19.79
C PRO A 144 -10.95 -3.12 -18.69
N GLU A 145 -9.70 -3.47 -18.94
CA GLU A 145 -8.82 -4.24 -18.04
C GLU A 145 -8.41 -3.45 -16.78
N SER A 146 -8.59 -2.13 -16.78
CA SER A 146 -8.29 -1.26 -15.62
C SER A 146 -9.49 -1.07 -14.70
N VAL A 147 -10.68 -1.51 -15.09
CA VAL A 147 -11.91 -1.32 -14.31
C VAL A 147 -11.82 -2.13 -13.01
N ARG A 148 -11.91 -1.44 -11.87
CA ARG A 148 -11.90 -2.06 -10.53
C ARG A 148 -13.03 -1.50 -9.70
N THR A 149 -13.80 -2.36 -9.06
CA THR A 149 -14.92 -1.97 -8.19
C THR A 149 -14.59 -2.25 -6.74
N PHE A 150 -14.91 -1.29 -5.87
CA PHE A 150 -14.67 -1.37 -4.43
C PHE A 150 -15.91 -1.01 -3.63
N ALA A 151 -16.11 -1.67 -2.49
CA ALA A 151 -16.95 -1.12 -1.43
C ALA A 151 -16.23 0.07 -0.77
N HIS A 152 -16.98 1.02 -0.19
CA HIS A 152 -16.40 2.26 0.34
C HIS A 152 -15.32 2.02 1.42
N ARG A 153 -15.43 0.93 2.18
CA ARG A 153 -14.48 0.55 3.24
C ARG A 153 -13.74 -0.75 2.97
N ALA A 154 -13.50 -1.09 1.71
CA ALA A 154 -12.80 -2.32 1.37
C ALA A 154 -11.32 -2.33 1.83
N ASN A 155 -10.66 -1.18 1.79
CA ASN A 155 -9.30 -0.94 2.24
C ASN A 155 -9.09 0.56 2.53
N GLU A 156 -7.91 0.94 3.01
CA GLU A 156 -7.57 2.33 3.34
C GLU A 156 -7.66 3.29 2.14
N HIS A 157 -7.20 2.88 0.96
CA HIS A 157 -7.25 3.71 -0.25
C HIS A 157 -8.70 3.93 -0.70
N ALA A 158 -9.53 2.89 -0.62
CA ALA A 158 -10.95 2.97 -0.94
C ALA A 158 -11.69 3.90 0.02
N PHE A 159 -11.33 3.86 1.31
CA PHE A 159 -11.86 4.78 2.31
C PHE A 159 -11.46 6.24 2.02
N LEU A 160 -10.19 6.50 1.69
CA LEU A 160 -9.70 7.85 1.35
C LEU A 160 -10.38 8.43 0.11
N VAL A 161 -10.54 7.63 -0.95
CA VAL A 161 -11.21 8.07 -2.18
C VAL A 161 -12.70 8.25 -1.95
N SER A 162 -13.37 7.30 -1.28
CA SER A 162 -14.82 7.37 -1.06
C SER A 162 -15.25 8.48 -0.10
N ALA A 163 -14.39 8.89 0.84
CA ALA A 163 -14.62 10.06 1.68
C ALA A 163 -14.83 11.37 0.88
N LEU A 164 -14.30 11.44 -0.35
CA LEU A 164 -14.53 12.57 -1.25
C LEU A 164 -15.94 12.56 -1.87
N PHE A 165 -16.62 11.41 -1.88
CA PHE A 165 -17.98 11.29 -2.39
C PHE A 165 -19.01 11.80 -1.38
N ALA A 166 -18.75 11.68 -0.08
CA ALA A 166 -19.65 12.17 0.97
C ALA A 166 -19.67 13.71 1.07
N ARG A 167 -18.56 14.38 0.73
CA ARG A 167 -18.47 15.85 0.65
C ARG A 167 -19.27 16.45 -0.52
N ALA A 168 -20.16 15.66 -1.17
CA ALA A 168 -20.56 15.87 -2.55
C ALA A 168 -22.06 15.99 -2.85
N ASN A 169 -22.89 16.44 -1.90
CA ASN A 169 -24.14 17.09 -2.32
C ASN A 169 -23.89 18.44 -3.06
N HIS A 170 -22.62 18.89 -3.14
CA HIS A 170 -22.24 20.17 -3.76
C HIS A 170 -21.21 20.06 -4.90
N ARG A 171 -20.74 18.86 -5.28
CA ARG A 171 -19.74 18.75 -6.35
C ARG A 171 -20.39 18.47 -7.71
N PRO A 172 -19.89 19.09 -8.79
CA PRO A 172 -20.43 18.84 -10.12
C PRO A 172 -20.25 17.38 -10.56
N ALA A 173 -21.02 16.96 -11.58
CA ALA A 173 -21.01 15.56 -12.04
C ALA A 173 -19.63 15.10 -12.53
N VAL A 174 -18.85 16.02 -13.12
CA VAL A 174 -17.45 15.80 -13.49
C VAL A 174 -16.60 16.81 -12.73
N SER A 175 -15.66 16.34 -11.90
CA SER A 175 -14.87 17.20 -11.02
C SER A 175 -13.47 16.67 -10.77
N PHE A 176 -12.45 17.54 -10.84
CA PHE A 176 -11.06 17.20 -10.51
C PHE A 176 -10.82 17.22 -9.00
N CYS A 177 -9.98 16.30 -8.54
CA CYS A 177 -9.55 16.18 -7.15
C CYS A 177 -8.03 16.27 -7.08
N VAL A 178 -7.51 17.30 -6.41
CA VAL A 178 -6.09 17.73 -6.42
C VAL A 178 -5.31 17.42 -5.13
N GLY A 179 -5.70 16.37 -4.39
CA GLY A 179 -5.03 16.02 -3.13
C GLY A 179 -3.98 14.93 -3.34
N ALA A 180 -2.72 15.19 -2.99
CA ALA A 180 -1.60 14.26 -3.23
C ALA A 180 -1.87 12.84 -2.70
N GLU A 181 -2.34 12.72 -1.44
CA GLU A 181 -2.67 11.43 -0.84
C GLU A 181 -3.88 10.76 -1.51
N GLN A 182 -4.89 11.52 -1.92
CA GLN A 182 -6.06 10.96 -2.59
C GLN A 182 -5.75 10.53 -4.03
N VAL A 183 -4.85 11.24 -4.71
CA VAL A 183 -4.33 10.86 -6.04
C VAL A 183 -3.50 9.58 -5.92
N LYS A 184 -2.62 9.50 -4.92
CA LYS A 184 -1.85 8.28 -4.62
C LYS A 184 -2.78 7.10 -4.30
N ALA A 185 -3.81 7.32 -3.49
CA ALA A 185 -4.82 6.31 -3.18
C ALA A 185 -5.57 5.84 -4.44
N ALA A 186 -6.01 6.77 -5.31
CA ALA A 186 -6.68 6.43 -6.55
C ALA A 186 -5.79 5.62 -7.52
N ARG A 187 -4.50 5.96 -7.61
CA ARG A 187 -3.50 5.17 -8.36
C ARG A 187 -3.38 3.77 -7.79
N ARG A 188 -3.23 3.65 -6.47
CA ARG A 188 -3.07 2.36 -5.81
C ARG A 188 -4.29 1.45 -5.98
N LEU A 189 -5.49 2.02 -6.04
CA LEU A 189 -6.72 1.27 -6.34
C LEU A 189 -6.74 0.65 -7.75
N LEU A 190 -6.02 1.21 -8.73
CA LEU A 190 -5.89 0.62 -10.06
C LEU A 190 -4.93 -0.58 -10.10
N GLU A 191 -4.01 -0.66 -9.14
CA GLU A 191 -2.95 -1.69 -9.07
C GLU A 191 -3.40 -2.96 -8.33
N ILE A 192 -4.44 -2.85 -7.50
CA ILE A 192 -4.93 -3.97 -6.68
C ILE A 192 -6.23 -4.55 -7.26
N PRO A 193 -6.56 -5.82 -6.96
CA PRO A 193 -7.86 -6.39 -7.30
C PRO A 193 -9.00 -5.61 -6.64
N GLY A 194 -10.13 -5.49 -7.35
CA GLY A 194 -11.36 -4.96 -6.78
C GLY A 194 -11.83 -5.77 -5.58
N SER A 195 -12.45 -5.12 -4.60
CA SER A 195 -12.98 -5.80 -3.42
C SER A 195 -14.28 -5.16 -2.96
N VAL A 196 -15.35 -5.96 -2.95
CA VAL A 196 -16.69 -5.54 -2.49
C VAL A 196 -16.97 -5.93 -1.03
N ALA A 197 -15.98 -6.52 -0.34
CA ALA A 197 -16.10 -6.84 1.08
C ALA A 197 -15.78 -5.60 1.91
N GLU A 198 -16.73 -5.12 2.71
CA GLU A 198 -16.47 -4.04 3.66
C GLU A 198 -15.67 -4.54 4.85
N LYS A 199 -14.73 -3.71 5.30
CA LYS A 199 -14.03 -3.91 6.57
C LYS A 199 -14.59 -2.95 7.62
N PRO A 200 -14.76 -3.40 8.87
CA PRO A 200 -15.01 -2.51 10.00
C PRO A 200 -13.92 -1.44 10.09
N GLN A 201 -14.29 -0.23 10.49
CA GLN A 201 -13.35 0.89 10.62
C GLN A 201 -12.17 0.56 11.54
N GLU A 202 -12.43 -0.16 12.62
CA GLU A 202 -11.40 -0.63 13.57
C GLU A 202 -10.35 -1.51 12.88
N SER A 203 -10.76 -2.37 11.95
CA SER A 203 -9.84 -3.21 11.17
C SER A 203 -8.98 -2.40 10.21
N LEU A 204 -9.53 -1.33 9.61
CA LEU A 204 -8.76 -0.43 8.76
C LEU A 204 -7.73 0.37 9.57
N VAL A 205 -8.11 0.85 10.76
CA VAL A 205 -7.19 1.54 11.67
C VAL A 205 -6.08 0.61 12.14
N ALA A 206 -6.42 -0.63 12.53
CA ALA A 206 -5.44 -1.63 12.93
C ALA A 206 -4.42 -1.86 11.81
N ALA A 207 -4.88 -2.11 10.58
CA ALA A 207 -4.01 -2.31 9.43
C ALA A 207 -3.10 -1.11 9.15
N ALA A 208 -3.65 0.11 9.16
CA ALA A 208 -2.87 1.34 8.92
C ALA A 208 -1.80 1.56 10.00
N MET A 209 -2.12 1.23 11.26
CA MET A 209 -1.13 1.27 12.34
C MET A 209 -0.03 0.23 12.13
N ASP A 210 -0.37 -0.99 11.73
CA ASP A 210 0.60 -2.06 11.51
C ASP A 210 1.53 -1.73 10.32
N ASP A 211 1.02 -1.10 9.27
CA ASP A 211 1.82 -0.61 8.14
C ASP A 211 2.76 0.53 8.58
N ALA A 212 2.27 1.47 9.37
CA ALA A 212 3.08 2.58 9.90
C ALA A 212 4.22 2.07 10.80
N PHE A 213 3.94 1.10 11.67
CA PHE A 213 4.96 0.50 12.54
C PHE A 213 5.98 -0.31 11.75
N ARG A 214 5.54 -1.09 10.75
CA ARG A 214 6.44 -1.80 9.84
C ARG A 214 7.37 -0.82 9.14
N ALA A 215 6.85 0.28 8.57
CA ALA A 215 7.65 1.30 7.91
C ALA A 215 8.67 1.96 8.86
N ALA A 216 8.28 2.23 10.10
CA ALA A 216 9.18 2.76 11.12
C ALA A 216 10.30 1.76 11.46
N ALA A 217 9.96 0.47 11.62
CA ALA A 217 10.93 -0.58 11.89
C ALA A 217 11.91 -0.79 10.72
N GLU A 218 11.43 -0.77 9.48
CA GLU A 218 12.26 -0.86 8.27
C GLU A 218 13.20 0.34 8.13
N LEU A 219 12.73 1.55 8.44
CA LEU A 219 13.57 2.74 8.44
C LEU A 219 14.64 2.66 9.53
N PHE A 220 14.26 2.23 10.74
CA PHE A 220 15.17 2.07 11.86
C PHE A 220 16.23 0.99 11.61
N ALA A 221 15.88 -0.10 10.92
CA ALA A 221 16.82 -1.14 10.52
C ALA A 221 18.00 -0.58 9.71
N LYS A 222 17.75 0.41 8.84
CA LYS A 222 18.80 1.09 8.06
C LYS A 222 19.76 1.87 8.96
N THR A 223 19.27 2.47 10.03
CA THR A 223 20.11 3.15 11.03
C THR A 223 20.95 2.14 11.82
N VAL A 224 20.33 1.04 12.29
CA VAL A 224 21.02 -0.02 13.05
C VAL A 224 22.09 -0.74 12.22
N ALA A 225 21.93 -0.80 10.89
CA ALA A 225 22.95 -1.35 10.01
C ALA A 225 24.30 -0.61 10.10
N GLY A 226 24.30 0.68 10.46
CA GLY A 226 25.51 1.48 10.67
C GLY A 226 26.12 1.39 12.08
N TRP A 227 25.53 0.61 12.98
CA TRP A 227 26.03 0.45 14.36
C TRP A 227 27.19 -0.56 14.42
N ASN A 228 27.72 -0.75 15.63
CA ASN A 228 28.63 -1.85 15.96
C ASN A 228 28.00 -2.76 17.03
N GLY A 229 28.64 -3.91 17.29
CA GLY A 229 28.15 -4.91 18.24
C GLY A 229 27.88 -4.35 19.63
N THR A 230 28.81 -3.55 20.17
CA THR A 230 28.68 -2.94 21.51
C THR A 230 27.50 -1.99 21.61
N LEU A 231 27.32 -1.12 20.61
CA LEU A 231 26.20 -0.18 20.59
C LEU A 231 24.86 -0.92 20.51
N PHE A 232 24.79 -1.97 19.69
CA PHE A 232 23.59 -2.79 19.54
C PHE A 232 23.26 -3.57 20.82
N GLU A 233 24.25 -4.20 21.46
CA GLU A 233 24.09 -4.86 22.76
C GLU A 233 23.61 -3.89 23.84
N ASN A 234 24.21 -2.71 23.92
CA ASN A 234 23.80 -1.67 24.87
C ASN A 234 22.36 -1.19 24.61
N ALA A 235 21.95 -1.07 23.35
CA ALA A 235 20.57 -0.71 23.01
C ALA A 235 19.56 -1.77 23.44
N VAL A 236 19.87 -3.07 23.20
CA VAL A 236 19.04 -4.18 23.67
C VAL A 236 18.94 -4.19 25.19
N ARG A 237 20.08 -4.02 25.88
CA ARG A 237 20.16 -3.93 27.34
C ARG A 237 19.32 -2.77 27.88
N GLN A 238 19.50 -1.57 27.33
CA GLN A 238 18.73 -0.39 27.73
C GLN A 238 17.23 -0.62 27.54
N ARG A 239 16.84 -1.31 26.47
CA ARG A 239 15.43 -1.60 26.20
C ARG A 239 14.80 -2.53 27.24
N PHE A 240 15.54 -3.52 27.75
CA PHE A 240 15.08 -4.32 28.90
C PHE A 240 14.91 -3.46 30.15
N ILE A 241 15.88 -2.60 30.45
CA ILE A 241 15.82 -1.67 31.60
C ILE A 241 14.60 -0.75 31.50
N ASP A 242 14.36 -0.15 30.33
CA ASP A 242 13.22 0.75 30.08
C ASP A 242 11.87 0.03 30.26
N GLN A 243 11.82 -1.29 30.07
CA GLN A 243 10.65 -2.13 30.31
C GLN A 243 10.53 -2.62 31.77
N GLY A 244 11.42 -2.16 32.64
CA GLY A 244 11.44 -2.49 34.06
C GLY A 244 12.13 -3.81 34.40
N TYR A 245 12.87 -4.43 33.48
CA TYR A 245 13.66 -5.61 33.78
C TYR A 245 14.93 -5.23 34.54
N GLU A 246 15.32 -6.08 35.49
CA GLU A 246 16.59 -5.95 36.21
C GLU A 246 17.68 -6.75 35.49
N VAL A 247 18.80 -6.10 35.16
CA VAL A 247 19.94 -6.77 34.50
C VAL A 247 20.91 -7.29 35.56
N LYS A 248 21.19 -8.60 35.55
CA LYS A 248 22.11 -9.22 36.51
C LYS A 248 23.55 -9.16 36.00
N GLU A 249 24.37 -8.34 36.65
CA GLU A 249 25.78 -8.17 36.29
C GLU A 249 26.67 -9.38 36.66
N THR A 250 26.21 -10.25 37.55
CA THR A 250 26.99 -11.37 38.09
C THR A 250 27.27 -12.50 37.10
N TYR A 251 26.59 -12.52 35.94
CA TYR A 251 26.74 -13.57 34.92
C TYR A 251 27.76 -13.25 33.82
N ARG A 252 28.42 -12.07 33.88
CA ARG A 252 29.45 -11.63 32.92
C ARG A 252 30.88 -12.15 33.20
N ARG A 253 31.04 -13.23 33.98
CA ARG A 253 32.37 -13.69 34.40
C ARG A 253 33.06 -14.56 33.33
N TYR A 254 33.95 -13.91 32.58
CA TYR A 254 34.94 -14.47 31.67
C TYR A 254 35.80 -15.56 32.33
N ASP A 255 35.61 -16.82 31.91
CA ASP A 255 36.44 -17.98 32.29
C ASP A 255 37.57 -18.29 31.27
N GLY A 256 37.62 -17.56 30.15
CA GLY A 256 38.60 -17.76 29.09
C GLY A 256 38.27 -18.88 28.09
N GLU A 257 37.14 -19.57 28.21
CA GLU A 257 36.71 -20.65 27.29
C GLU A 257 35.46 -20.32 26.44
N GLY A 258 35.04 -19.05 26.44
CA GLY A 258 34.04 -18.53 25.48
C GLY A 258 32.59 -18.85 25.85
N SER A 259 32.27 -18.88 27.15
CA SER A 259 30.94 -19.16 27.70
C SER A 259 30.17 -17.92 28.15
N ASP A 260 30.66 -16.71 27.85
CA ASP A 260 30.05 -15.47 28.33
C ASP A 260 28.68 -15.21 27.70
N MET A 261 27.70 -14.91 28.56
CA MET A 261 26.38 -14.45 28.18
C MET A 261 26.36 -12.92 28.11
N ASP A 262 25.74 -12.34 27.09
CA ASP A 262 25.71 -10.87 26.94
C ASP A 262 24.88 -10.23 28.08
N MET A 263 23.74 -10.85 28.43
CA MET A 263 22.95 -10.47 29.60
C MET A 263 22.03 -11.57 30.12
N VAL A 264 21.77 -11.53 31.43
CA VAL A 264 20.67 -12.24 32.09
C VAL A 264 19.80 -11.20 32.76
N VAL A 265 18.49 -11.26 32.54
CA VAL A 265 17.54 -10.29 33.06
C VAL A 265 16.44 -10.96 33.88
N SER A 266 15.95 -10.28 34.90
CA SER A 266 14.78 -10.68 35.68
C SER A 266 13.60 -9.77 35.35
N PRO A 267 12.39 -10.32 35.14
CA PRO A 267 11.20 -9.52 34.89
C PRO A 267 10.83 -8.65 36.10
N PRO A 268 10.11 -7.53 35.91
CA PRO A 268 9.63 -6.69 37.01
C PRO A 268 8.62 -7.44 37.89
N PRO A 269 8.47 -7.07 39.19
CA PRO A 269 7.48 -7.60 40.15
C PRO A 269 6.06 -7.78 39.58
N SER A 270 5.60 -6.85 38.74
CA SER A 270 4.30 -6.87 38.07
C SER A 270 4.13 -7.98 37.02
N ARG A 271 5.23 -8.61 36.60
CA ARG A 271 5.31 -9.74 35.68
C ARG A 271 5.80 -11.02 36.38
N HIS A 272 5.68 -11.13 37.71
CA HIS A 272 5.83 -12.40 38.41
C HIS A 272 4.49 -13.12 38.50
N GLY A 273 4.49 -14.39 38.13
CA GLY A 273 3.39 -15.31 38.30
C GLY A 273 3.95 -16.73 38.40
N PRO A 274 3.19 -17.70 38.92
CA PRO A 274 3.66 -19.09 39.11
C PRO A 274 4.07 -19.79 37.79
N PHE A 275 3.74 -19.19 36.65
CA PHE A 275 4.02 -19.71 35.30
C PHE A 275 4.96 -18.82 34.48
N LEU A 276 5.49 -17.73 35.05
CA LEU A 276 6.38 -16.80 34.35
C LEU A 276 7.83 -17.09 34.71
N PRO A 277 8.76 -16.99 33.74
CA PRO A 277 10.15 -17.34 33.98
C PRO A 277 10.80 -16.41 35.01
N ALA A 278 11.53 -16.99 35.96
CA ALA A 278 12.24 -16.23 36.99
C ALA A 278 13.40 -15.40 36.40
N GLU A 279 13.97 -15.87 35.30
CA GLU A 279 15.10 -15.26 34.61
C GLU A 279 15.00 -15.49 33.10
N ILE A 280 15.57 -14.56 32.35
CA ILE A 280 15.69 -14.63 30.90
C ILE A 280 17.16 -14.43 30.54
N ALA A 281 17.76 -15.41 29.87
CA ALA A 281 19.11 -15.32 29.33
C ALA A 281 19.03 -14.85 27.87
N VAL A 282 19.84 -13.86 27.52
CA VAL A 282 19.79 -13.21 26.21
C VAL A 282 21.18 -13.13 25.59
N GLN A 283 21.33 -13.78 24.44
CA GLN A 283 22.48 -13.61 23.55
C GLN A 283 22.12 -12.61 22.45
N VAL A 284 22.93 -11.58 22.29
CA VAL A 284 22.78 -10.52 21.29
C VAL A 284 23.80 -10.68 20.18
N LYS A 285 23.37 -10.61 18.92
CA LYS A 285 24.28 -10.64 17.76
C LYS A 285 23.97 -9.51 16.78
N TRP A 286 24.93 -8.62 16.60
CA TRP A 286 24.87 -7.64 15.52
C TRP A 286 25.41 -8.24 14.22
N LYS A 287 24.55 -8.26 13.19
CA LYS A 287 24.79 -8.86 11.88
C LYS A 287 24.03 -8.11 10.78
N GLN A 288 24.60 -8.08 9.58
CA GLN A 288 23.95 -7.56 8.38
C GLN A 288 23.51 -8.72 7.47
N GLY A 289 22.31 -8.65 6.90
CA GLY A 289 21.76 -9.69 6.04
C GLY A 289 21.38 -10.98 6.80
N ILE A 290 21.55 -12.13 6.16
CA ILE A 290 21.33 -13.46 6.77
C ILE A 290 22.66 -13.93 7.40
N ASP A 291 22.66 -14.20 8.70
CA ASP A 291 23.85 -14.67 9.41
C ASP A 291 24.08 -16.17 9.15
N LYS A 292 25.08 -16.50 8.34
CA LYS A 292 25.43 -17.91 8.03
C LYS A 292 26.12 -18.65 9.19
N GLY A 293 26.40 -17.98 10.31
CA GLY A 293 27.06 -18.56 11.49
C GLY A 293 26.20 -18.50 12.76
N ASP A 294 24.89 -18.32 12.62
CA ASP A 294 23.94 -18.10 13.70
C ASP A 294 23.69 -19.29 14.63
N ALA A 295 23.86 -20.53 14.15
CA ALA A 295 23.81 -21.73 15.00
C ALA A 295 24.80 -21.68 16.18
N ARG A 296 25.93 -20.96 16.04
CA ARG A 296 26.90 -20.76 17.13
C ARG A 296 26.33 -19.93 18.29
N ALA A 297 25.42 -18.99 18.01
CA ALA A 297 24.78 -18.19 19.05
C ALA A 297 23.86 -19.06 19.91
N VAL A 298 23.12 -19.98 19.29
CA VAL A 298 22.28 -20.97 19.99
C VAL A 298 23.15 -21.92 20.83
N ALA A 299 24.26 -22.40 20.28
CA ALA A 299 25.20 -23.25 21.01
C ALA A 299 25.87 -22.54 22.20
N GLN A 300 26.06 -21.22 22.12
CA GLN A 300 26.63 -20.42 23.22
C GLN A 300 25.66 -20.36 24.41
N ILE A 301 24.38 -20.03 24.18
CA ILE A 301 23.38 -19.96 25.25
C ILE A 301 23.07 -21.32 25.87
N LYS A 302 23.13 -22.39 25.07
CA LYS A 302 23.03 -23.76 25.56
C LYS A 302 24.14 -24.09 26.55
N ARG A 303 25.41 -23.90 26.15
CA ARG A 303 26.57 -24.20 26.99
C ARG A 303 26.55 -23.44 28.30
N TRP A 304 26.17 -22.16 28.26
CA TRP A 304 25.99 -21.34 29.45
C TRP A 304 24.91 -21.92 30.38
N ALA A 305 23.74 -22.31 29.83
CA ALA A 305 22.65 -22.85 30.63
C ALA A 305 23.00 -24.19 31.28
N GLU A 306 23.71 -25.07 30.57
CA GLU A 306 24.22 -26.35 31.11
C GLU A 306 25.23 -26.13 32.23
N TRP A 307 26.19 -25.22 32.02
CA TRP A 307 27.22 -24.88 33.02
C TRP A 307 26.63 -24.30 34.30
N GLN A 308 25.62 -23.43 34.18
CA GLN A 308 24.95 -22.79 35.31
C GLN A 308 23.84 -23.65 35.93
N GLY A 309 23.46 -24.77 35.31
CA GLY A 309 22.24 -25.51 35.68
C GLY A 309 20.98 -24.62 35.61
N SER A 310 20.96 -23.64 34.71
CA SER A 310 19.95 -22.59 34.67
C SER A 310 18.67 -23.06 33.96
N THR A 311 17.53 -22.71 34.55
CA THR A 311 16.19 -22.90 33.96
C THR A 311 15.66 -21.62 33.31
N ALA A 312 16.51 -20.62 33.06
CA ALA A 312 16.10 -19.38 32.44
C ALA A 312 15.51 -19.61 31.04
N THR A 313 14.52 -18.78 30.65
CA THR A 313 14.08 -18.73 29.25
C THR A 313 15.20 -18.13 28.40
N LYS A 314 15.45 -18.71 27.22
CA LYS A 314 16.63 -18.40 26.41
C LYS A 314 16.23 -17.66 25.14
N TYR A 315 16.88 -16.54 24.88
CA TYR A 315 16.67 -15.74 23.68
C TYR A 315 17.97 -15.51 22.92
N VAL A 316 17.89 -15.55 21.59
CA VAL A 316 18.88 -14.96 20.71
C VAL A 316 18.24 -13.77 19.99
N ILE A 317 18.76 -12.57 20.25
CA ILE A 317 18.30 -11.33 19.60
C ILE A 317 19.35 -10.90 18.56
N SER A 318 18.93 -10.81 17.31
CA SER A 318 19.81 -10.50 16.18
C SER A 318 19.31 -9.32 15.35
N SER A 319 20.23 -8.49 14.84
CA SER A 319 19.90 -7.50 13.82
C SER A 319 19.81 -8.10 12.41
N ALA A 320 20.18 -9.37 12.22
CA ALA A 320 20.06 -10.08 10.95
C ALA A 320 18.61 -10.11 10.47
N SER A 321 18.38 -10.06 9.16
CA SER A 321 17.02 -10.11 8.59
C SER A 321 16.32 -11.46 8.82
N GLY A 322 17.05 -12.50 9.20
CA GLY A 322 16.54 -13.82 9.52
C GLY A 322 17.63 -14.78 9.98
N PHE A 323 17.20 -15.97 10.36
CA PHE A 323 18.04 -17.09 10.80
C PHE A 323 18.01 -18.23 9.77
N THR A 324 19.09 -18.99 9.70
CA THR A 324 19.22 -20.21 8.89
C THR A 324 18.32 -21.33 9.44
N GLU A 325 17.96 -22.27 8.58
CA GLU A 325 17.17 -23.46 8.95
C GLU A 325 17.86 -24.25 10.08
N ALA A 326 19.17 -24.48 9.95
CA ALA A 326 19.96 -25.15 10.99
C ALA A 326 19.90 -24.44 12.35
N ALA A 327 19.93 -23.11 12.39
CA ALA A 327 19.78 -22.37 13.64
C ALA A 327 18.37 -22.46 14.21
N ARG A 328 17.33 -22.48 13.37
CA ARG A 328 15.94 -22.68 13.81
C ARG A 328 15.74 -24.07 14.41
N GLU A 329 16.27 -25.11 13.77
CA GLU A 329 16.21 -26.49 14.26
C GLU A 329 16.94 -26.64 15.60
N GLU A 330 18.17 -26.12 15.70
CA GLU A 330 18.94 -26.15 16.96
C GLU A 330 18.21 -25.35 18.06
N ALA A 331 17.63 -24.20 17.74
CA ALA A 331 16.91 -23.39 18.71
C ALA A 331 15.66 -24.11 19.24
N ALA A 332 14.88 -24.73 18.36
CA ALA A 332 13.71 -25.53 18.73
C ALA A 332 14.09 -26.72 19.62
N ALA A 333 15.17 -27.45 19.27
CA ALA A 333 15.64 -28.60 20.04
C ALA A 333 16.09 -28.24 21.47
N ASN A 334 16.54 -27.00 21.70
CA ASN A 334 17.11 -26.57 22.97
C ASN A 334 16.23 -25.54 23.74
N GLY A 335 15.00 -25.29 23.26
CA GLY A 335 14.07 -24.34 23.88
C GLY A 335 14.59 -22.90 23.87
N VAL A 336 15.19 -22.47 22.76
CA VAL A 336 15.71 -21.11 22.55
C VAL A 336 14.78 -20.35 21.59
N GLU A 337 14.35 -19.16 21.98
CA GLU A 337 13.57 -18.27 21.13
C GLU A 337 14.48 -17.37 20.29
N LEU A 338 14.21 -17.30 18.99
CA LEU A 338 14.97 -16.50 18.04
C LEU A 338 14.19 -15.23 17.68
N ILE A 339 14.81 -14.06 17.88
CA ILE A 339 14.24 -12.75 17.54
C ILE A 339 15.16 -12.08 16.52
N GLY A 340 14.63 -11.80 15.33
CA GLY A 340 15.41 -11.28 14.21
C GLY A 340 14.70 -10.21 13.39
N GLY A 341 15.45 -9.52 12.55
CA GLY A 341 14.94 -8.62 11.53
C GLY A 341 14.04 -7.54 12.10
N LEU A 342 12.84 -7.43 11.55
CA LEU A 342 11.85 -6.45 12.00
C LEU A 342 11.39 -6.67 13.44
N GLN A 343 11.42 -7.91 13.96
CA GLN A 343 11.03 -8.19 15.35
C GLN A 343 11.98 -7.49 16.33
N THR A 344 13.28 -7.58 16.07
CA THR A 344 14.31 -6.87 16.83
C THR A 344 14.12 -5.35 16.78
N MET A 345 13.80 -4.81 15.59
CA MET A 345 13.57 -3.37 15.44
C MET A 345 12.34 -2.92 16.20
N CYS A 346 11.23 -3.66 16.12
CA CYS A 346 10.02 -3.38 16.91
C CYS A 346 10.29 -3.47 18.41
N PHE A 347 11.08 -4.45 18.87
CA PHE A 347 11.49 -4.55 20.27
C PHE A 347 12.25 -3.29 20.73
N LEU A 348 13.26 -2.87 19.97
CA LEU A 348 14.07 -1.68 20.25
C LEU A 348 13.26 -0.37 20.20
N LEU A 349 12.27 -0.28 19.32
CA LEU A 349 11.35 0.86 19.25
C LEU A 349 10.27 0.83 20.34
N GLY A 350 10.18 -0.25 21.11
CA GLY A 350 9.19 -0.41 22.17
C GLY A 350 7.80 -0.76 21.73
N LEU A 351 7.69 -1.38 20.56
CA LEU A 351 6.45 -1.80 19.92
C LEU A 351 6.20 -3.30 20.09
N ALA A 352 6.90 -3.94 21.03
CA ALA A 352 6.89 -5.40 21.20
C ALA A 352 5.48 -5.96 21.42
N ASP A 353 4.72 -5.46 22.39
CA ASP A 353 3.44 -6.07 22.78
C ASP A 353 2.37 -6.13 21.66
N ARG A 354 2.55 -5.39 20.56
CA ARG A 354 1.60 -5.34 19.44
C ARG A 354 1.80 -6.42 18.38
N TYR A 355 3.02 -6.93 18.20
CA TYR A 355 3.30 -7.91 17.15
C TYR A 355 3.28 -9.37 17.63
N ARG A 356 3.00 -9.62 18.92
CA ARG A 356 3.00 -10.96 19.53
C ARG A 356 2.10 -11.98 18.80
N ALA A 357 1.01 -11.53 18.16
CA ALA A 357 0.11 -12.41 17.40
C ALA A 357 0.61 -12.78 15.98
N ASP A 358 1.51 -11.99 15.39
CA ASP A 358 2.16 -12.33 14.11
C ASP A 358 3.53 -13.01 14.32
N TRP A 359 3.98 -13.15 15.57
CA TRP A 359 5.24 -13.81 15.94
C TRP A 359 5.18 -15.35 15.90
N GLU A 360 3.99 -15.94 15.92
CA GLU A 360 3.80 -17.40 15.97
C GLU A 360 3.56 -18.05 14.60
N LYS A 361 3.52 -17.27 13.51
CA LYS A 361 3.40 -17.85 12.16
C LYS A 361 4.80 -18.23 11.66
N PRO A 362 5.07 -19.53 11.44
CA PRO A 362 6.31 -19.93 10.79
C PRO A 362 6.31 -19.34 9.37
N SER A 363 7.34 -18.54 9.08
CA SER A 363 7.70 -18.17 7.70
C SER A 363 8.26 -19.38 6.97
#